data_AF-A0A7S2TSW5-F1
#
_entry.id   AF-A0A7S2TSW5-F1
#
_cell.length_a   1.000
_cell.length_b   1.000
_cell.length_c   1.000
_cell.angle_alpha   90.00
_cell.angle_beta   90.00
_cell.angle_gamma   90.00
#
_symmetry.space_group_name_H-M   'P 1'
#
loop_
_entity.id
_entity.type
_entity.pdbx_description
1 polymer ?
#
loop_
_entity_poly.entity_id
_entity_poly.type
_entity_poly.pdbx_seq_one_letter_code
_entity_poly.pdbx_strand_id
1 'polypeptide(L)'
;MDSKQQPQTTDSRNAAAGNVEPKVFNEPHLPDALRQAQAYAGTGGHIVSLPELLAARANADFGNEVWNNWFTTVSEEIVFKPASKGKPVVLFVHGGGVLTSDPERIERCYRSDGRGMTSDQGSFRGAARLTWREASDLLSGRLPDGTGFPVYPFEVFKKGIPELPRRYAVVMDFSLAKQSKSGYESYEVLKEDPIFICRAGGVEAAKAYLEKSQSRHKCTKMGQWHPFSRIDASVPQGRITFLAGNLGGVGSDGSGHLSGYDSDYGIGGDANIHNRGRFIAIARCLSSSLTSLRDLPFGSHVSAEAKMAEEMKTKGVRIEATEVFASSLAAALRQALWTTHSGFGNTKDQPERRFKGFVASLPELMHARVHCGGGFDNAVWQKRFTANTEQDIVKTPDGKRVVVTVHGGGILGSPERIEKAFRMDMQSMTGCYAAKLTEREALDLLGGKLPDGTQIPVFTYDMLLKNTKEAPLPQRCAIVLDYDIAKKSPRGHVRLAYLRKDPNFIALAGGLQAANAYLNKVSKRQSTLGNFPPFTQYDYNVAQESRVLFLDANGSVLGSNGIVNMGRYVAVAPANAAGAIRKASFA
;
A
#
# COMPACT_ATOMS: atom_id res chain seq x y z
N MET A 1 54.80 -39.24 -29.39
CA MET A 1 53.64 -39.79 -28.69
C MET A 1 53.20 -38.73 -27.72
N ASP A 2 52.31 -37.86 -28.18
CA ASP A 2 51.89 -36.63 -27.49
C ASP A 2 50.72 -36.90 -26.55
N SER A 3 50.90 -36.68 -25.25
CA SER A 3 49.81 -36.62 -24.28
C SER A 3 49.47 -35.16 -24.00
N LYS A 4 48.35 -34.70 -24.58
CA LYS A 4 47.76 -33.38 -24.29
C LYS A 4 47.24 -33.33 -22.85
N GLN A 5 47.78 -32.43 -22.04
CA GLN A 5 47.18 -32.00 -20.78
C GLN A 5 46.01 -31.04 -21.09
N GLN A 6 44.83 -31.33 -20.53
CA GLN A 6 43.69 -30.41 -20.50
C GLN A 6 43.85 -29.38 -19.37
N PRO A 7 43.41 -28.12 -19.55
CA PRO A 7 43.43 -27.12 -18.48
C PRO A 7 42.31 -27.39 -17.46
N GLN A 8 42.66 -27.42 -16.18
CA GLN A 8 41.70 -27.35 -15.07
C GLN A 8 41.07 -25.95 -15.05
N THR A 9 39.75 -25.89 -15.22
CA THR A 9 38.95 -24.67 -15.04
C THR A 9 38.81 -24.37 -13.55
N THR A 10 39.31 -23.20 -13.15
CA THR A 10 39.10 -22.60 -11.83
C THR A 10 37.66 -22.11 -11.71
N ASP A 11 36.80 -22.87 -11.02
CA ASP A 11 35.41 -22.44 -10.77
C ASP A 11 34.93 -22.80 -9.35
N SER A 12 35.66 -22.35 -8.33
CA SER A 12 35.31 -22.61 -6.92
C SER A 12 35.45 -21.41 -5.96
N ARG A 13 35.38 -20.16 -6.45
CA ARG A 13 35.49 -18.95 -5.58
C ARG A 13 34.21 -18.14 -5.34
N ASN A 14 33.02 -18.58 -5.77
CA ASN A 14 31.79 -17.77 -5.66
C ASN A 14 30.76 -18.22 -4.59
N ALA A 15 31.13 -19.05 -3.63
CA ALA A 15 30.16 -19.65 -2.68
C ALA A 15 30.01 -18.97 -1.30
N ALA A 16 30.49 -17.73 -1.09
CA ALA A 16 30.39 -17.09 0.24
C ALA A 16 30.25 -15.55 0.26
N ALA A 17 29.64 -14.94 -0.76
CA ALA A 17 29.17 -13.55 -0.65
C ALA A 17 27.70 -13.59 -0.24
N GLY A 18 27.40 -13.31 1.03
CA GLY A 18 26.02 -13.14 1.48
C GLY A 18 25.42 -11.91 0.81
N ASN A 19 24.65 -12.11 -0.25
CA ASN A 19 23.99 -11.01 -0.96
C ASN A 19 23.10 -10.23 0.01
N VAL A 20 23.45 -8.96 0.24
CA VAL A 20 22.58 -8.02 0.92
C VAL A 20 21.58 -7.50 -0.09
N GLU A 21 20.34 -7.92 0.04
CA GLU A 21 19.26 -7.40 -0.78
C GLU A 21 18.60 -6.19 -0.10
N PRO A 22 18.54 -5.02 -0.77
CA PRO A 22 17.70 -3.91 -0.32
C PRO A 22 16.24 -4.36 -0.32
N LYS A 23 15.49 -3.98 0.72
CA LYS A 23 14.07 -4.32 0.86
C LYS A 23 13.22 -3.08 1.03
N VAL A 24 12.11 -3.05 0.30
CA VAL A 24 11.10 -1.99 0.37
C VAL A 24 10.06 -2.32 1.46
N PHE A 25 9.81 -1.36 2.33
CA PHE A 25 8.79 -1.41 3.38
C PHE A 25 7.73 -0.36 3.11
N ASN A 26 6.53 -0.79 2.74
CA ASN A 26 5.45 0.08 2.26
C ASN A 26 4.20 -0.07 3.15
N GLU A 27 4.04 0.80 4.14
CA GLU A 27 2.92 0.74 5.09
C GLU A 27 2.08 2.01 5.06
N PRO A 28 0.73 1.89 5.16
CA PRO A 28 -0.18 3.03 5.19
C PRO A 28 0.08 3.97 6.38
N HIS A 29 0.77 3.49 7.40
CA HIS A 29 1.15 4.23 8.58
C HIS A 29 2.67 4.42 8.59
N LEU A 30 3.13 5.67 8.47
CA LEU A 30 4.56 5.99 8.37
C LEU A 30 5.42 5.46 9.54
N PRO A 31 4.98 5.54 10.81
CA PRO A 31 5.70 4.95 11.94
C PRO A 31 5.89 3.44 11.78
N ASP A 32 4.89 2.72 11.28
CA ASP A 32 4.98 1.28 11.09
C ASP A 32 5.95 0.91 9.96
N ALA A 33 5.91 1.63 8.84
CA ALA A 33 6.88 1.44 7.75
C ALA A 33 8.31 1.66 8.26
N LEU A 34 8.53 2.72 9.04
CA LEU A 34 9.83 3.04 9.61
C LEU A 34 10.28 1.97 10.60
N ARG A 35 9.40 1.52 11.50
CA ARG A 35 9.71 0.48 12.49
C ARG A 35 10.14 -0.82 11.83
N GLN A 36 9.43 -1.24 10.77
CA GLN A 36 9.81 -2.44 10.01
C GLN A 36 11.13 -2.26 9.26
N ALA A 37 11.34 -1.09 8.64
CA ALA A 37 12.59 -0.77 7.96
C ALA A 37 13.79 -0.77 8.93
N GLN A 38 13.63 -0.20 10.12
CA GLN A 38 14.65 -0.19 11.17
C GLN A 38 14.93 -1.60 11.68
N ALA A 39 13.89 -2.40 11.93
CA ALA A 39 14.02 -3.78 12.36
C ALA A 39 14.78 -4.64 11.33
N TYR A 40 14.51 -4.44 10.04
CA TYR A 40 15.22 -5.13 8.96
C TYR A 40 16.66 -4.68 8.80
N ALA A 41 16.92 -3.37 8.86
CA ALA A 41 18.28 -2.83 8.80
C ALA A 41 19.14 -3.39 9.95
N GLY A 42 18.59 -3.46 11.17
CA GLY A 42 19.31 -3.88 12.35
C GLY A 42 20.50 -2.96 12.69
N THR A 43 21.39 -3.41 13.58
CA THR A 43 22.45 -2.58 14.18
C THR A 43 23.61 -2.22 13.26
N GLY A 44 23.71 -2.80 12.06
CA GLY A 44 24.72 -2.40 11.07
C GLY A 44 24.20 -2.23 9.65
N GLY A 45 22.89 -2.28 9.46
CA GLY A 45 22.25 -1.83 8.25
C GLY A 45 21.94 -0.35 8.31
N HIS A 46 21.19 0.13 7.33
CA HIS A 46 20.66 1.50 7.32
C HIS A 46 19.39 1.58 6.48
N ILE A 47 18.67 2.69 6.64
CA ILE A 47 17.55 3.08 5.80
C ILE A 47 18.06 4.18 4.87
N VAL A 48 17.63 4.14 3.61
CA VAL A 48 18.11 5.02 2.55
C VAL A 48 17.69 6.48 2.81
N SER A 49 18.67 7.38 2.80
CA SER A 49 18.48 8.83 2.82
C SER A 49 18.20 9.39 1.42
N LEU A 50 17.74 10.64 1.33
CA LEU A 50 17.45 11.29 0.06
C LEU A 50 18.66 11.38 -0.90
N PRO A 51 19.87 11.81 -0.48
CA PRO A 51 21.05 11.78 -1.35
C PRO A 51 21.36 10.37 -1.88
N GLU A 52 21.26 9.35 -1.02
CA GLU A 52 21.48 7.95 -1.40
C GLU A 52 20.45 7.46 -2.43
N LEU A 53 19.17 7.83 -2.25
CA LEU A 53 18.11 7.49 -3.19
C LEU A 53 18.28 8.18 -4.56
N LEU A 54 18.68 9.46 -4.57
CA LEU A 54 18.94 10.21 -5.80
C LEU A 54 20.15 9.63 -6.53
N ALA A 55 21.22 9.28 -5.81
CA ALA A 55 22.36 8.57 -6.36
C ALA A 55 21.96 7.19 -6.93
N ALA A 56 21.12 6.43 -6.24
CA ALA A 56 20.62 5.14 -6.74
C ALA A 56 19.84 5.32 -8.06
N ARG A 57 18.95 6.31 -8.14
CA ARG A 57 18.24 6.64 -9.39
C ARG A 57 19.18 7.08 -10.51
N ALA A 58 20.16 7.93 -10.23
CA ALA A 58 21.11 8.40 -11.23
C ALA A 58 21.84 7.24 -11.94
N ASN A 59 22.09 6.14 -11.21
CA ASN A 59 22.80 4.95 -11.72
C ASN A 59 21.87 3.84 -12.22
N ALA A 60 20.62 3.79 -11.78
CA ALA A 60 19.68 2.74 -12.16
C ALA A 60 19.06 2.94 -13.56
N ASP A 61 18.71 1.84 -14.20
CA ASP A 61 17.87 1.83 -15.40
C ASP A 61 16.45 2.31 -15.08
N PHE A 62 15.78 2.96 -16.04
CA PHE A 62 14.43 3.50 -15.84
C PHE A 62 13.35 2.44 -15.58
N GLY A 63 13.62 1.17 -15.92
CA GLY A 63 12.77 0.04 -15.56
C GLY A 63 12.88 -0.39 -14.09
N ASN A 64 13.89 0.09 -13.36
CA ASN A 64 14.11 -0.27 -11.96
C ASN A 64 12.99 0.29 -11.06
N GLU A 65 12.66 -0.44 -9.99
CA GLU A 65 11.66 -0.04 -9.02
C GLU A 65 11.93 1.34 -8.41
N VAL A 66 13.20 1.73 -8.22
CA VAL A 66 13.56 3.04 -7.65
C VAL A 66 13.03 4.20 -8.49
N TRP A 67 12.87 4.03 -9.81
CA TRP A 67 12.31 5.03 -10.73
C TRP A 67 10.77 4.96 -10.83
N ASN A 68 10.21 3.76 -10.75
CA ASN A 68 8.78 3.53 -11.02
C ASN A 68 7.88 3.67 -9.78
N ASN A 69 8.46 4.05 -8.64
CA ASN A 69 7.77 4.24 -7.38
C ASN A 69 8.20 5.54 -6.69
N TRP A 70 7.33 6.09 -5.84
CA TRP A 70 7.72 7.10 -4.86
C TRP A 70 8.33 6.43 -3.62
N PHE A 71 9.13 7.16 -2.84
CA PHE A 71 9.75 6.67 -1.61
C PHE A 71 9.83 7.77 -0.55
N THR A 72 9.59 7.39 0.71
CA THR A 72 9.92 8.17 1.90
C THR A 72 11.39 7.91 2.25
N THR A 73 12.11 8.93 2.68
CA THR A 73 13.54 8.81 3.05
C THR A 73 13.73 9.09 4.53
N VAL A 74 14.90 8.75 5.08
CA VAL A 74 15.31 9.18 6.44
C VAL A 74 16.01 10.54 6.45
N SER A 75 15.73 11.39 5.46
CA SER A 75 16.16 12.79 5.44
C SER A 75 15.08 13.70 6.02
N GLU A 76 15.50 14.70 6.77
CA GLU A 76 14.63 15.66 7.45
C GLU A 76 14.98 17.10 7.07
N GLU A 77 13.96 17.94 6.95
CA GLU A 77 14.07 19.39 6.77
C GLU A 77 13.54 20.08 8.02
N ILE A 78 14.45 20.71 8.78
CA ILE A 78 14.15 21.33 10.07
C ILE A 78 14.29 22.84 9.95
N VAL A 79 13.29 23.59 10.41
CA VAL A 79 13.28 25.05 10.36
C VAL A 79 13.10 25.60 11.77
N PHE A 80 13.97 26.52 12.17
CA PHE A 80 13.85 27.24 13.44
C PHE A 80 14.70 28.49 13.49
N LYS A 81 14.45 29.35 14.49
CA LYS A 81 15.25 30.53 14.81
C LYS A 81 16.11 30.28 16.06
N PRO A 82 17.43 30.06 15.96
CA PRO A 82 18.28 29.79 17.12
C PRO A 82 18.12 30.84 18.22
N ALA A 83 18.06 30.40 19.48
CA ALA A 83 17.78 31.26 20.64
C ALA A 83 18.78 32.43 20.79
N SER A 84 20.01 32.26 20.33
CA SER A 84 21.09 33.25 20.37
C SER A 84 20.93 34.35 19.32
N LYS A 85 19.86 35.17 19.37
CA LYS A 85 19.57 36.29 18.43
C LYS A 85 19.85 35.98 16.93
N GLY A 86 19.83 34.71 16.55
CA GLY A 86 20.30 34.25 15.26
C GLY A 86 19.30 34.55 14.16
N LYS A 87 19.79 34.67 12.92
CA LYS A 87 18.90 34.59 11.76
C LYS A 87 18.25 33.20 11.74
N PRO A 88 16.98 33.07 11.32
CA PRO A 88 16.37 31.76 11.14
C PRO A 88 17.15 30.92 10.13
N VAL A 89 17.17 29.60 10.35
CA VAL A 89 17.92 28.64 9.53
C VAL A 89 17.05 27.47 9.09
N VAL A 90 17.49 26.80 8.03
CA VAL A 90 17.04 25.46 7.63
C VAL A 90 18.19 24.49 7.83
N LEU A 91 17.91 23.35 8.45
CA LEU A 91 18.81 22.20 8.49
C LEU A 91 18.27 21.09 7.60
N PHE A 92 19.11 20.61 6.70
CA PHE A 92 18.89 19.42 5.91
C PHE A 92 19.66 18.28 6.56
N VAL A 93 18.98 17.38 7.27
CA VAL A 93 19.60 16.27 7.99
C VAL A 93 19.45 15.00 7.14
N HIS A 94 20.54 14.28 6.92
CA HIS A 94 20.57 13.04 6.12
C HIS A 94 21.06 11.87 6.96
N GLY A 95 20.59 10.65 6.67
CA GLY A 95 21.00 9.43 7.38
C GLY A 95 20.33 9.23 8.76
N GLY A 96 19.17 9.86 8.97
CA GLY A 96 18.39 9.79 10.20
C GLY A 96 18.59 10.99 11.12
N GLY A 97 17.49 11.67 11.46
CA GLY A 97 17.43 12.83 12.37
C GLY A 97 16.56 12.57 13.60
N VAL A 98 15.93 13.62 14.14
CA VAL A 98 15.10 13.51 15.35
C VAL A 98 13.78 12.81 15.10
N LEU A 99 13.22 12.94 13.89
CA LEU A 99 11.93 12.32 13.55
C LEU A 99 12.10 10.86 13.15
N THR A 100 13.17 10.54 12.43
CA THR A 100 13.36 9.25 11.75
C THR A 100 14.26 8.27 12.52
N SER A 101 14.83 8.72 13.65
CA SER A 101 15.53 7.84 14.60
C SER A 101 14.56 7.05 15.49
N ASP A 102 13.39 7.62 15.81
CA ASP A 102 12.39 7.01 16.69
C ASP A 102 11.00 7.03 16.04
N PRO A 103 10.44 5.88 15.60
CA PRO A 103 9.08 5.80 15.08
C PRO A 103 8.04 6.35 16.06
N GLU A 104 8.27 6.21 17.38
CA GLU A 104 7.36 6.75 18.40
C GLU A 104 7.37 8.28 18.42
N ARG A 105 8.45 8.94 17.96
CA ARG A 105 8.49 10.39 17.82
C ARG A 105 7.53 10.88 16.75
N ILE A 106 7.41 10.11 15.67
CA ILE A 106 6.45 10.34 14.59
C ILE A 106 5.04 10.01 15.08
N GLU A 107 4.86 8.88 15.77
CA GLU A 107 3.58 8.47 16.39
C GLU A 107 2.99 9.59 17.26
N ARG A 108 3.82 10.24 18.08
CA ARG A 108 3.40 11.38 18.92
C ARG A 108 2.85 12.55 18.10
N CYS A 109 3.29 12.73 16.86
CA CYS A 109 2.72 13.74 15.95
C CYS A 109 1.37 13.33 15.36
N TYR A 110 1.06 12.04 15.27
CA TYR A 110 -0.25 11.53 14.81
C TYR A 110 -1.34 11.59 15.88
N ARG A 111 -0.98 11.65 17.17
CA ARG A 111 -1.97 11.63 18.26
C ARG A 111 -2.86 12.88 18.21
N SER A 112 -4.15 12.64 18.47
CA SER A 112 -5.30 13.49 18.12
C SER A 112 -5.42 14.85 18.83
N ASP A 113 -4.47 15.23 19.68
CA ASP A 113 -4.53 16.54 20.35
C ASP A 113 -4.00 17.69 19.48
N GLY A 114 -3.40 17.38 18.33
CA GLY A 114 -2.83 18.34 17.39
C GLY A 114 -1.63 19.13 17.95
N ARG A 115 -1.21 18.87 19.19
CA ARG A 115 -0.15 19.63 19.87
C ARG A 115 1.24 19.27 19.38
N GLY A 116 1.38 18.06 18.82
CA GLY A 116 2.60 17.57 18.18
C GLY A 116 2.88 18.16 16.81
N MET A 117 2.00 19.02 16.29
CA MET A 117 2.09 19.59 14.94
C MET A 117 2.06 21.11 14.93
N THR A 118 2.64 21.70 13.89
CA THR A 118 2.39 23.11 13.52
C THR A 118 1.14 23.21 12.63
N SER A 119 0.50 24.37 12.62
CA SER A 119 -0.53 24.70 11.63
C SER A 119 0.10 25.52 10.51
N ASP A 120 0.08 25.00 9.29
CA ASP A 120 0.48 25.76 8.11
C ASP A 120 -0.77 26.51 7.60
N GLN A 121 -0.83 27.82 7.86
CA GLN A 121 -1.92 28.72 7.41
C GLN A 121 -3.35 28.22 7.75
N GLY A 122 -3.55 27.66 8.95
CA GLY A 122 -4.88 27.19 9.39
C GLY A 122 -5.30 25.82 8.84
N SER A 123 -4.46 25.15 8.05
CA SER A 123 -4.67 23.74 7.72
C SER A 123 -4.12 22.83 8.82
N PHE A 124 -4.90 21.85 9.28
CA PHE A 124 -4.51 20.79 10.23
C PHE A 124 -3.51 19.78 9.63
N ARG A 125 -2.65 20.24 8.72
CA ARG A 125 -1.76 19.45 7.87
C ARG A 125 -0.37 20.10 7.86
N GLY A 126 0.32 20.12 8.99
CA GLY A 126 1.62 20.80 9.13
C GLY A 126 2.78 19.87 9.47
N ALA A 127 3.89 20.47 9.90
CA ALA A 127 5.11 19.78 10.31
C ALA A 127 5.03 19.23 11.73
N ALA A 128 5.94 18.30 12.05
CA ALA A 128 6.19 17.93 13.44
C ALA A 128 6.73 19.15 14.16
N ARG A 129 6.06 19.57 15.23
CA ARG A 129 6.59 20.57 16.13
C ARG A 129 7.77 19.96 16.89
N LEU A 130 8.90 20.64 16.88
CA LEU A 130 10.08 20.26 17.65
C LEU A 130 10.17 21.09 18.93
N THR A 131 10.83 20.53 19.93
CA THR A 131 11.31 21.32 21.06
C THR A 131 12.53 22.15 20.62
N TRP A 132 12.76 23.27 21.32
CA TRP A 132 13.95 24.07 21.12
C TRP A 132 15.24 23.29 21.34
N ARG A 133 15.22 22.34 22.29
CA ARG A 133 16.35 21.47 22.59
C ARG A 133 16.64 20.53 21.41
N GLU A 134 15.63 19.84 20.89
CA GLU A 134 15.79 18.98 19.70
C GLU A 134 16.42 19.76 18.54
N ALA A 135 15.91 20.96 18.25
CA ALA A 135 16.43 21.78 17.16
C ALA A 135 17.87 22.28 17.42
N SER A 136 18.16 22.72 18.65
CA SER A 136 19.50 23.18 19.04
C SER A 136 20.53 22.05 19.03
N ASP A 137 20.15 20.85 19.50
CA ASP A 137 21.04 19.70 19.53
C ASP A 137 21.38 19.26 18.09
N LEU A 138 20.41 19.22 17.18
CA LEU A 138 20.66 18.94 15.76
C LEU A 138 21.61 19.95 15.11
N LEU A 139 21.47 21.24 15.41
CA LEU A 139 22.40 22.28 14.92
C LEU A 139 23.80 22.16 15.48
N SER A 140 23.94 21.59 16.67
CA SER A 140 25.25 21.22 17.24
C SER A 140 25.76 19.85 16.78
N GLY A 141 25.05 19.18 15.87
CA GLY A 141 25.43 17.86 15.36
C GLY A 141 25.20 16.72 16.34
N ARG A 142 24.13 16.79 17.15
CA ARG A 142 23.78 15.75 18.15
C ARG A 142 22.36 15.25 17.97
N LEU A 143 22.20 13.92 18.03
CA LEU A 143 20.92 13.23 18.05
C LEU A 143 20.40 13.04 19.48
N PRO A 144 19.09 12.68 19.66
CA PRO A 144 18.52 12.43 20.98
C PRO A 144 19.22 11.32 21.78
N ASP A 145 19.84 10.35 21.11
CA ASP A 145 20.61 9.25 21.72
C ASP A 145 22.06 9.66 22.07
N GLY A 146 22.44 10.92 21.83
CA GLY A 146 23.78 11.44 22.03
C GLY A 146 24.75 11.21 20.87
N THR A 147 24.34 10.50 19.81
CA THR A 147 25.18 10.25 18.64
C THR A 147 25.53 11.57 17.95
N GLY A 148 26.83 11.77 17.69
CA GLY A 148 27.35 12.93 16.96
C GLY A 148 27.30 12.73 15.44
N PHE A 149 27.12 13.83 14.70
CA PHE A 149 27.26 13.87 13.24
C PHE A 149 27.73 15.28 12.78
N PRO A 150 28.44 15.39 11.65
CA PRO A 150 28.93 16.68 11.19
C PRO A 150 27.81 17.56 10.63
N VAL A 151 27.90 18.87 10.91
CA VAL A 151 27.01 19.91 10.37
C VAL A 151 27.86 20.87 9.53
N TYR A 152 27.55 20.97 8.25
CA TYR A 152 28.28 21.80 7.30
C TYR A 152 27.49 23.09 6.99
N PRO A 153 28.12 24.27 7.05
CA PRO A 153 27.53 25.48 6.47
C PRO A 153 27.34 25.31 4.96
N PHE A 154 26.22 25.79 4.42
CA PHE A 154 25.91 25.68 2.99
C PHE A 154 27.04 26.16 2.07
N GLU A 155 27.71 27.27 2.41
CA GLU A 155 28.83 27.82 1.62
C GLU A 155 30.04 26.89 1.54
N VAL A 156 30.27 26.07 2.57
CA VAL A 156 31.33 25.05 2.55
C VAL A 156 30.83 23.83 1.78
N PHE A 157 29.60 23.41 2.04
CA PHE A 157 28.98 22.26 1.38
C PHE A 157 28.88 22.43 -0.14
N LYS A 158 28.51 23.62 -0.61
CA LYS A 158 28.39 23.96 -2.04
C LYS A 158 29.72 23.84 -2.79
N LYS A 159 30.85 24.05 -2.12
CA LYS A 159 32.20 23.86 -2.70
C LYS A 159 32.59 22.40 -2.86
N GLY A 160 31.80 21.49 -2.28
CA GLY A 160 32.08 20.06 -2.23
C GLY A 160 32.80 19.67 -0.93
N ILE A 161 32.30 18.61 -0.31
CA ILE A 161 32.96 17.94 0.82
C ILE A 161 33.46 16.59 0.32
N PRO A 162 34.77 16.32 0.35
CA PRO A 162 35.28 14.98 0.08
C PRO A 162 34.67 13.99 1.06
N GLU A 163 34.19 12.85 0.54
CA GLU A 163 33.72 11.72 1.35
C GLU A 163 32.69 12.09 2.44
N LEU A 164 31.53 12.60 2.02
CA LEU A 164 30.42 12.82 2.94
C LEU A 164 30.08 11.54 3.72
N PRO A 165 30.02 11.58 5.06
CA PRO A 165 29.56 10.43 5.82
C PRO A 165 28.08 10.17 5.52
N ARG A 166 27.60 8.96 5.81
CA ARG A 166 26.18 8.61 5.60
C ARG A 166 25.23 9.52 6.38
N ARG A 167 25.63 9.92 7.59
CA ARG A 167 24.87 10.83 8.45
C ARG A 167 25.59 12.16 8.56
N TYR A 168 24.93 13.23 8.15
CA TYR A 168 25.41 14.61 8.22
C TYR A 168 24.23 15.57 8.15
N ALA A 169 24.48 16.84 8.40
CA ALA A 169 23.53 17.90 8.06
C ALA A 169 24.18 19.07 7.33
N VAL A 170 23.34 19.82 6.62
CA VAL A 170 23.70 21.10 6.00
C VAL A 170 22.85 22.19 6.63
N VAL A 171 23.48 23.26 7.12
CA VAL A 171 22.79 24.44 7.65
C VAL A 171 22.80 25.58 6.62
N MET A 172 21.61 26.13 6.36
CA MET A 172 21.38 27.20 5.39
C MET A 172 20.61 28.36 6.04
N ASP A 173 20.90 29.59 5.63
CA ASP A 173 20.09 30.75 5.98
C ASP A 173 18.66 30.59 5.44
N PHE A 174 17.65 30.78 6.28
CA PHE A 174 16.24 30.62 5.89
C PHE A 174 15.82 31.60 4.80
N SER A 175 16.39 32.81 4.76
CA SER A 175 16.12 33.77 3.69
C SER A 175 16.65 33.30 2.35
N LEU A 176 17.76 32.55 2.31
CA LEU A 176 18.25 31.92 1.08
C LEU A 176 17.29 30.80 0.64
N ALA A 177 16.86 29.93 1.56
CA ALA A 177 15.90 28.87 1.26
C ALA A 177 14.54 29.41 0.75
N LYS A 178 14.12 30.60 1.18
CA LYS A 178 12.90 31.27 0.68
C LYS A 178 12.99 31.79 -0.75
N GLN A 179 14.19 31.95 -1.29
CA GLN A 179 14.39 32.43 -2.67
C GLN A 179 14.17 31.30 -3.68
N SER A 180 14.39 30.05 -3.29
CA SER A 180 14.04 28.88 -4.08
C SER A 180 12.54 28.81 -4.32
N LYS A 181 12.15 28.46 -5.55
CA LYS A 181 10.75 28.29 -5.91
C LYS A 181 10.23 26.95 -5.41
N SER A 182 9.07 27.00 -4.78
CA SER A 182 8.27 25.81 -4.47
C SER A 182 7.32 25.52 -5.61
N GLY A 183 7.55 24.42 -6.32
CA GLY A 183 6.76 23.95 -7.45
C GLY A 183 7.59 23.47 -8.63
N TYR A 184 7.01 23.52 -9.82
CA TYR A 184 7.71 23.12 -11.04
C TYR A 184 8.71 24.17 -11.49
N GLU A 185 9.93 23.72 -11.75
CA GLU A 185 11.02 24.56 -12.24
C GLU A 185 11.87 23.82 -13.29
N SER A 186 12.57 24.57 -14.15
CA SER A 186 13.44 23.96 -15.17
C SER A 186 14.62 23.21 -14.55
N TYR A 187 15.05 22.16 -15.22
CA TYR A 187 16.22 21.38 -14.81
C TYR A 187 17.47 22.26 -14.69
N GLU A 188 17.66 23.23 -15.59
CA GLU A 188 18.79 24.16 -15.60
C GLU A 188 18.84 25.03 -14.34
N VAL A 189 17.69 25.50 -13.86
CA VAL A 189 17.60 26.28 -12.62
C VAL A 189 17.82 25.37 -11.41
N LEU A 190 17.23 24.17 -11.41
CA LEU A 190 17.37 23.22 -10.29
C LEU A 190 18.80 22.73 -10.08
N LYS A 191 19.65 22.69 -11.12
CA LYS A 191 21.08 22.33 -11.00
C LYS A 191 21.86 23.27 -10.08
N GLU A 192 21.42 24.51 -9.96
CA GLU A 192 22.07 25.55 -9.15
C GLU A 192 21.21 25.97 -7.94
N ASP A 193 20.03 25.36 -7.77
CA ASP A 193 19.11 25.69 -6.67
C ASP A 193 19.67 25.23 -5.32
N PRO A 194 19.76 26.11 -4.31
CA PRO A 194 20.41 25.80 -3.04
C PRO A 194 19.70 24.68 -2.25
N ILE A 195 18.36 24.60 -2.32
CA ILE A 195 17.60 23.51 -1.67
C ILE A 195 17.90 22.19 -2.39
N PHE A 196 17.88 22.17 -3.71
CA PHE A 196 18.13 20.96 -4.49
C PHE A 196 19.55 20.42 -4.22
N ILE A 197 20.54 21.31 -4.19
CA ILE A 197 21.94 20.96 -3.87
C ILE A 197 22.03 20.28 -2.50
N CYS A 198 21.35 20.83 -1.47
CA CYS A 198 21.33 20.21 -0.15
C CYS A 198 20.66 18.84 -0.18
N ARG A 199 19.48 18.74 -0.81
CA ARG A 199 18.71 17.49 -0.94
C ARG A 199 19.49 16.38 -1.67
N ALA A 200 20.25 16.75 -2.69
CA ALA A 200 21.00 15.82 -3.53
C ALA A 200 22.32 15.34 -2.94
N GLY A 201 22.83 15.99 -1.88
CA GLY A 201 24.14 15.67 -1.34
C GLY A 201 25.30 16.38 -2.03
N GLY A 202 25.05 17.53 -2.68
CA GLY A 202 26.08 18.35 -3.30
C GLY A 202 25.77 18.71 -4.75
N VAL A 203 26.57 19.63 -5.32
CA VAL A 203 26.37 20.18 -6.67
C VAL A 203 26.47 19.09 -7.75
N GLU A 204 27.51 18.27 -7.70
CA GLU A 204 27.72 17.22 -8.70
C GLU A 204 26.66 16.12 -8.63
N ALA A 205 26.22 15.77 -7.42
CA ALA A 205 25.14 14.80 -7.23
C ALA A 205 23.80 15.35 -7.75
N ALA A 206 23.51 16.64 -7.54
CA ALA A 206 22.34 17.29 -8.09
C ALA A 206 22.34 17.25 -9.62
N LYS A 207 23.46 17.63 -10.26
CA LYS A 207 23.60 17.63 -11.72
C LYS A 207 23.41 16.24 -12.30
N ALA A 208 24.10 15.23 -11.77
CA ALA A 208 24.01 13.85 -12.23
C ALA A 208 22.57 13.30 -12.16
N TYR A 209 21.87 13.54 -11.05
CA TYR A 209 20.48 13.12 -10.92
C TYR A 209 19.56 13.86 -11.89
N LEU A 210 19.67 15.19 -11.98
CA LEU A 210 18.81 16.02 -12.81
C LEU A 210 18.97 15.68 -14.30
N GLU A 211 20.18 15.42 -14.77
CA GLU A 211 20.45 14.99 -16.14
C GLU A 211 19.85 13.62 -16.44
N LYS A 212 20.02 12.65 -15.53
CA LYS A 212 19.39 11.34 -15.66
C LYS A 212 17.87 11.45 -15.67
N SER A 213 17.29 12.21 -14.74
CA SER A 213 15.85 12.43 -14.63
C SER A 213 15.26 13.08 -15.88
N GLN A 214 15.90 14.14 -16.38
CA GLN A 214 15.50 14.82 -17.62
C GLN A 214 15.46 13.85 -18.81
N SER A 215 16.43 12.94 -18.89
CA SER A 215 16.52 11.97 -20.01
C SER A 215 15.44 10.89 -20.01
N ARG A 216 14.76 10.63 -18.88
CA ARG A 216 13.75 9.55 -18.76
C ARG A 216 12.54 9.76 -19.66
N HIS A 217 12.03 11.00 -19.69
CA HIS A 217 10.80 11.37 -20.39
C HIS A 217 10.95 12.65 -21.22
N LYS A 218 12.16 13.20 -21.33
CA LYS A 218 12.42 14.50 -21.98
C LYS A 218 11.58 15.64 -21.38
N CYS A 219 11.29 15.55 -20.08
CA CYS A 219 10.60 16.61 -19.34
C CYS A 219 11.45 17.89 -19.37
N THR A 220 10.79 19.03 -19.47
CA THR A 220 11.47 20.34 -19.41
C THR A 220 11.57 20.85 -17.98
N LYS A 221 10.73 20.32 -17.08
CA LYS A 221 10.63 20.75 -15.68
C LYS A 221 10.56 19.57 -14.72
N MET A 222 10.93 19.85 -13.47
CA MET A 222 10.76 18.97 -12.34
C MET A 222 10.17 19.73 -11.15
N GLY A 223 9.33 19.06 -10.37
CA GLY A 223 8.75 19.57 -9.14
C GLY A 223 9.75 19.54 -8.00
N GLN A 224 9.85 20.67 -7.30
CA GLN A 224 10.54 20.81 -6.04
C GLN A 224 9.59 21.49 -5.05
N TRP A 225 8.98 20.71 -4.15
CA TRP A 225 8.04 21.27 -3.17
C TRP A 225 8.69 21.51 -1.81
N HIS A 226 8.45 22.68 -1.24
CA HIS A 226 8.84 23.04 0.12
C HIS A 226 7.92 24.15 0.69
N PRO A 227 7.81 24.28 2.02
CA PRO A 227 6.86 25.21 2.66
C PRO A 227 7.47 26.57 3.03
N PHE A 228 8.75 26.83 2.73
CA PHE A 228 9.53 27.92 3.34
C PHE A 228 8.96 29.33 3.13
N SER A 229 8.24 29.56 2.03
CA SER A 229 7.58 30.86 1.77
C SER A 229 6.38 31.13 2.67
N ARG A 230 5.79 30.10 3.31
CA ARG A 230 4.52 30.17 4.04
C ARG A 230 4.56 29.75 5.51
N ILE A 231 5.72 29.38 6.05
CA ILE A 231 5.87 28.94 7.45
C ILE A 231 6.58 29.96 8.34
N ASP A 232 6.26 29.91 9.63
CA ASP A 232 6.93 30.69 10.67
C ASP A 232 8.09 29.91 11.29
N ALA A 233 9.31 30.42 11.12
CA ALA A 233 10.53 29.85 11.69
C ALA A 233 10.69 30.15 13.20
N SER A 234 9.81 30.95 13.81
CA SER A 234 9.79 31.17 15.25
C SER A 234 9.38 29.92 16.04
N VAL A 235 8.71 28.97 15.38
CA VAL A 235 8.34 27.67 15.94
C VAL A 235 9.24 26.59 15.32
N PRO A 236 10.09 25.92 16.10
CA PRO A 236 10.88 24.80 15.60
C PRO A 236 9.98 23.71 15.04
N GLN A 237 10.25 23.32 13.80
CA GLN A 237 9.42 22.37 13.08
C GLN A 237 10.23 21.53 12.09
N GLY A 238 9.82 20.27 11.90
CA GLY A 238 10.51 19.31 11.04
C GLY A 238 9.57 18.58 10.08
N ARG A 239 10.07 18.24 8.89
CA ARG A 239 9.38 17.41 7.89
C ARG A 239 10.31 16.30 7.40
N ILE A 240 9.73 15.16 7.04
CA ILE A 240 10.45 14.05 6.42
C ILE A 240 10.30 14.19 4.91
N THR A 241 11.40 14.10 4.17
CA THR A 241 11.35 14.27 2.70
C THR A 241 10.98 12.97 1.99
N PHE A 242 10.35 13.13 0.83
CA PHE A 242 10.04 12.05 -0.08
C PHE A 242 10.46 12.40 -1.49
N LEU A 243 10.68 11.37 -2.30
CA LEU A 243 10.96 11.49 -3.72
C LEU A 243 9.89 10.74 -4.48
N ALA A 244 9.15 11.44 -5.34
CA ALA A 244 8.14 10.82 -6.17
C ALA A 244 8.79 10.06 -7.33
N GLY A 245 8.19 8.94 -7.74
CA GLY A 245 8.41 8.36 -9.06
C GLY A 245 7.16 8.63 -9.86
N ASN A 246 7.27 9.30 -11.00
CA ASN A 246 6.14 9.49 -11.90
C ASN A 246 6.51 9.01 -13.32
N LEU A 247 5.49 8.65 -14.08
CA LEU A 247 5.61 8.32 -15.50
C LEU A 247 5.27 9.59 -16.30
N GLY A 248 6.10 10.63 -16.20
CA GLY A 248 5.94 11.86 -16.98
C GLY A 248 4.62 12.59 -16.74
N GLY A 249 4.35 12.96 -15.48
CA GLY A 249 3.15 13.72 -15.09
C GLY A 249 1.98 12.86 -14.60
N VAL A 250 2.04 11.54 -14.75
CA VAL A 250 1.10 10.59 -14.13
C VAL A 250 1.68 10.12 -12.80
N GLY A 251 0.99 10.40 -11.68
CA GLY A 251 1.38 9.90 -10.37
C GLY A 251 1.55 8.36 -10.39
N SER A 252 2.46 7.82 -9.59
CA SER A 252 2.70 6.36 -9.51
C SER A 252 1.50 5.58 -8.96
N ASP A 253 0.47 6.26 -8.46
CA ASP A 253 -0.84 5.71 -8.10
C ASP A 253 -1.89 5.84 -9.22
N GLY A 254 -1.50 6.31 -10.41
CA GLY A 254 -2.38 6.54 -11.55
C GLY A 254 -3.28 7.78 -11.38
N SER A 255 -3.10 8.58 -10.33
CA SER A 255 -3.75 9.87 -10.19
C SER A 255 -3.11 10.83 -11.20
N GLY A 256 -3.82 11.07 -12.30
CA GLY A 256 -3.51 12.16 -13.21
C GLY A 256 -3.78 13.48 -12.49
N HIS A 257 -2.85 13.92 -11.67
CA HIS A 257 -2.87 15.31 -11.22
C HIS A 257 -2.57 16.22 -12.43
N LEU A 258 -3.15 17.42 -12.39
CA LEU A 258 -3.27 18.47 -13.42
C LEU A 258 -1.95 18.99 -14.06
N SER A 259 -0.85 18.24 -13.98
CA SER A 259 0.45 18.59 -14.56
C SER A 259 0.54 18.13 -16.01
N GLY A 260 0.92 19.05 -16.90
CA GLY A 260 1.15 18.76 -18.32
C GLY A 260 2.19 17.65 -18.55
N TYR A 261 2.15 17.06 -19.74
CA TYR A 261 3.01 15.97 -20.21
C TYR A 261 4.54 16.26 -20.15
N ASP A 262 4.96 17.46 -19.74
CA ASP A 262 6.35 17.94 -19.77
C ASP A 262 7.04 18.02 -18.39
N SER A 263 6.42 17.50 -17.33
CA SER A 263 6.87 17.72 -15.95
C SER A 263 7.00 16.45 -15.09
N ASP A 264 8.15 16.26 -14.42
CA ASP A 264 8.34 15.24 -13.37
C ASP A 264 7.95 15.80 -12.00
N TYR A 265 7.21 15.07 -11.15
CA TYR A 265 6.77 15.55 -9.83
C TYR A 265 7.95 15.76 -8.87
N GLY A 266 9.02 14.98 -9.06
CA GLY A 266 10.29 15.21 -8.39
C GLY A 266 10.29 15.05 -6.86
N ILE A 267 10.86 16.01 -6.13
CA ILE A 267 11.12 15.92 -4.68
C ILE A 267 10.15 16.80 -3.91
N GLY A 268 9.60 16.27 -2.82
CA GLY A 268 8.82 17.07 -1.88
C GLY A 268 9.36 17.02 -0.45
N GLY A 269 9.48 18.19 0.15
CA GLY A 269 9.57 18.40 1.60
C GLY A 269 8.28 18.98 2.18
N ASP A 270 7.25 19.15 1.35
CA ASP A 270 5.95 19.73 1.74
C ASP A 270 4.88 18.67 2.05
N ALA A 271 5.15 17.40 1.76
CA ALA A 271 4.22 16.34 2.15
C ALA A 271 4.31 16.08 3.65
N ASN A 272 3.13 16.06 4.26
CA ASN A 272 2.98 15.99 5.70
C ASN A 272 3.48 14.66 6.27
N ILE A 273 3.86 14.70 7.55
CA ILE A 273 4.18 13.52 8.36
C ILE A 273 3.00 12.55 8.49
N HIS A 274 1.82 12.92 8.00
CA HIS A 274 0.58 12.13 8.04
C HIS A 274 0.38 11.12 6.91
N ASN A 275 1.38 10.90 6.07
CA ASN A 275 1.21 10.07 4.88
C ASN A 275 1.64 8.61 5.11
N ARG A 276 1.45 7.80 4.07
CA ARG A 276 2.01 6.44 3.95
C ARG A 276 3.55 6.51 3.99
N GLY A 277 4.19 5.55 4.64
CA GLY A 277 5.63 5.40 4.62
C GLY A 277 6.05 4.36 3.58
N ARG A 278 7.04 4.69 2.76
CA ARG A 278 7.68 3.73 1.85
C ARG A 278 9.19 3.85 1.90
N PHE A 279 9.81 3.10 2.79
CA PHE A 279 11.25 3.14 3.05
C PHE A 279 11.99 2.02 2.31
N ILE A 280 13.23 2.28 1.91
CA ILE A 280 14.16 1.25 1.47
C ILE A 280 15.14 1.01 2.62
N ALA A 281 15.25 -0.23 3.09
CA ALA A 281 16.21 -0.61 4.11
C ALA A 281 17.21 -1.64 3.57
N ILE A 282 18.43 -1.53 4.08
CA ILE A 282 19.58 -2.35 3.68
C ILE A 282 20.13 -2.99 4.96
N ALA A 283 20.09 -4.32 5.05
CA ALA A 283 20.62 -5.05 6.17
C ALA A 283 22.16 -5.06 6.16
N ARG A 284 22.80 -5.27 7.32
CA ARG A 284 24.27 -5.37 7.40
C ARG A 284 24.78 -6.56 6.58
N CYS A 285 25.79 -6.34 5.72
CA CYS A 285 26.61 -7.43 5.19
C CYS A 285 27.68 -7.82 6.20
N LEU A 286 27.84 -9.12 6.48
CA LEU A 286 28.99 -9.62 7.25
C LEU A 286 30.28 -9.71 6.41
N SER A 287 30.25 -9.46 5.10
CA SER A 287 31.46 -9.34 4.27
C SER A 287 31.79 -7.87 3.96
N SER A 288 32.96 -7.44 4.43
CA SER A 288 33.42 -6.07 4.62
C SER A 288 33.84 -5.29 3.35
N SER A 289 33.24 -5.51 2.18
CA SER A 289 33.68 -4.85 0.93
C SER A 289 32.60 -4.14 0.11
N LEU A 290 31.33 -4.14 0.52
CA LEU A 290 30.27 -3.38 -0.16
C LEU A 290 29.85 -2.18 0.70
N THR A 291 30.49 -1.03 0.49
CA THR A 291 30.23 0.22 1.23
C THR A 291 29.31 1.20 0.49
N SER A 292 28.93 0.90 -0.75
CA SER A 292 28.19 1.81 -1.63
C SER A 292 26.94 1.17 -2.24
N LEU A 293 25.82 1.91 -2.20
CA LEU A 293 24.58 1.61 -2.93
C LEU A 293 24.76 1.52 -4.45
N ARG A 294 25.88 2.06 -4.98
CA ARG A 294 26.20 2.07 -6.42
C ARG A 294 26.40 0.67 -7.00
N ASP A 295 26.75 -0.31 -6.17
CA ASP A 295 27.17 -1.65 -6.61
C ASP A 295 26.17 -2.77 -6.22
N LEU A 296 24.99 -2.41 -5.71
CA LEU A 296 23.97 -3.40 -5.34
C LEU A 296 23.18 -3.85 -6.58
N PRO A 297 23.21 -5.13 -6.96
CA PRO A 297 22.30 -5.65 -7.97
C PRO A 297 20.89 -5.67 -7.37
N PHE A 298 20.06 -4.72 -7.76
CA PHE A 298 18.61 -4.84 -7.58
C PHE A 298 18.13 -5.96 -8.50
N GLY A 299 18.15 -7.19 -8.00
CA GLY A 299 17.84 -8.38 -8.76
C GLY A 299 16.45 -8.31 -9.38
N SER A 300 16.35 -8.74 -10.64
CA SER A 300 15.10 -9.26 -11.18
C SER A 300 14.63 -10.40 -10.26
N HIS A 301 13.36 -10.39 -9.87
CA HIS A 301 12.73 -11.33 -8.94
C HIS A 301 12.95 -12.81 -9.29
N VAL A 302 14.08 -13.39 -8.89
CA VAL A 302 14.33 -14.84 -8.94
C VAL A 302 15.26 -15.23 -7.79
N SER A 303 14.73 -15.45 -6.57
CA SER A 303 15.46 -16.22 -5.54
C SER A 303 14.61 -16.71 -4.35
N ALA A 304 13.40 -16.20 -4.12
CA ALA A 304 12.47 -16.78 -3.13
C ALA A 304 11.89 -18.14 -3.58
N GLU A 305 11.79 -18.36 -4.89
CA GLU A 305 11.14 -19.54 -5.49
C GLU A 305 11.95 -20.83 -5.30
N ALA A 306 13.28 -20.76 -5.33
CA ALA A 306 14.13 -21.95 -5.22
C ALA A 306 14.18 -22.53 -3.79
N LYS A 307 14.18 -21.65 -2.77
CA LYS A 307 14.18 -22.07 -1.36
C LYS A 307 12.83 -22.64 -0.93
N MET A 308 11.75 -22.03 -1.42
CA MET A 308 10.39 -22.48 -1.17
C MET A 308 10.08 -23.80 -1.89
N ALA A 309 10.61 -24.01 -3.11
CA ALA A 309 10.48 -25.28 -3.83
C ALA A 309 11.19 -26.46 -3.16
N GLU A 310 12.32 -26.23 -2.50
CA GLU A 310 13.08 -27.25 -1.76
C GLU A 310 12.39 -27.64 -0.44
N GLU A 311 11.85 -26.65 0.30
CA GLU A 311 11.07 -26.90 1.53
C GLU A 311 9.70 -27.55 1.24
N MET A 312 9.07 -27.22 0.11
CA MET A 312 7.78 -27.80 -0.29
C MET A 312 7.89 -29.27 -0.77
N LYS A 313 9.07 -29.73 -1.20
CA LYS A 313 9.31 -31.15 -1.54
C LYS A 313 9.34 -32.07 -0.33
N THR A 314 9.66 -31.56 0.86
CA THR A 314 9.95 -32.38 2.05
C THR A 314 8.84 -32.37 3.11
N LYS A 315 7.91 -31.40 3.08
CA LYS A 315 6.81 -31.28 4.04
C LYS A 315 5.48 -31.30 3.29
N GLY A 316 4.76 -32.42 3.37
CA GLY A 316 3.52 -32.70 2.62
C GLY A 316 2.66 -31.47 2.32
N VAL A 317 2.34 -31.30 1.04
CA VAL A 317 1.73 -30.11 0.41
C VAL A 317 0.63 -29.50 1.28
N ARG A 318 0.95 -28.39 1.94
CA ARG A 318 -0.03 -27.52 2.59
C ARG A 318 -0.53 -26.49 1.61
N ILE A 319 -1.82 -26.23 1.70
CA ILE A 319 -2.52 -25.28 0.85
C ILE A 319 -2.33 -23.91 1.48
N GLU A 320 -1.62 -23.02 0.80
CA GLU A 320 -1.32 -21.69 1.31
C GLU A 320 -2.38 -20.69 0.85
N ALA A 321 -3.22 -20.27 1.79
CA ALA A 321 -4.01 -19.06 1.63
C ALA A 321 -3.09 -17.86 1.90
N THR A 322 -2.93 -16.99 0.91
CA THR A 322 -2.09 -15.80 1.00
C THR A 322 -2.97 -14.59 1.25
N GLU A 323 -2.68 -13.84 2.31
CA GLU A 323 -3.24 -12.50 2.48
C GLU A 323 -2.59 -11.56 1.46
N VAL A 324 -3.43 -10.90 0.66
CA VAL A 324 -2.99 -9.90 -0.31
C VAL A 324 -3.55 -8.55 0.08
N PHE A 325 -2.67 -7.64 0.43
CA PHE A 325 -3.01 -6.29 0.85
C PHE A 325 -2.43 -5.26 -0.12
N ALA A 326 -3.25 -4.32 -0.56
CA ALA A 326 -2.77 -3.15 -1.27
C ALA A 326 -3.59 -1.89 -0.95
N SER A 327 -2.97 -0.77 -1.29
CA SER A 327 -3.48 0.57 -1.03
C SER A 327 -4.76 0.93 -1.79
N SER A 328 -4.99 0.29 -2.94
CA SER A 328 -6.23 0.41 -3.69
C SER A 328 -6.89 -0.95 -3.79
N LEU A 329 -8.22 -0.95 -3.76
CA LEU A 329 -9.02 -2.15 -3.94
C LEU A 329 -8.66 -2.88 -5.23
N ALA A 330 -8.48 -2.13 -6.32
CA ALA A 330 -8.09 -2.68 -7.63
C ALA A 330 -6.69 -3.33 -7.61
N ALA A 331 -5.68 -2.66 -7.03
CA ALA A 331 -4.34 -3.24 -6.96
C ALA A 331 -4.30 -4.51 -6.11
N ALA A 332 -5.01 -4.51 -4.98
CA ALA A 332 -5.09 -5.67 -4.10
C ALA A 332 -5.77 -6.84 -4.82
N LEU A 333 -6.88 -6.58 -5.53
CA LEU A 333 -7.56 -7.59 -6.31
C LEU A 333 -6.68 -8.11 -7.47
N ARG A 334 -5.98 -7.23 -8.18
CA ARG A 334 -5.06 -7.61 -9.27
C ARG A 334 -3.96 -8.53 -8.76
N GLN A 335 -3.35 -8.19 -7.62
CA GLN A 335 -2.33 -9.02 -7.01
C GLN A 335 -2.90 -10.34 -6.48
N ALA A 336 -4.12 -10.34 -5.93
CA ALA A 336 -4.78 -11.56 -5.47
C ALA A 336 -5.09 -12.50 -6.64
N LEU A 337 -5.63 -11.96 -7.74
CA LEU A 337 -5.84 -12.69 -8.98
C LEU A 337 -4.52 -13.20 -9.56
N TRP A 338 -3.48 -12.37 -9.60
CA TRP A 338 -2.16 -12.81 -10.05
C TRP A 338 -1.65 -13.99 -9.20
N THR A 339 -1.76 -13.90 -7.88
CA THR A 339 -1.38 -14.98 -6.95
C THR A 339 -2.13 -16.28 -7.24
N THR A 340 -3.42 -16.21 -7.59
CA THR A 340 -4.21 -17.41 -7.93
C THR A 340 -3.87 -18.02 -9.29
N HIS A 341 -3.26 -17.24 -10.20
CA HIS A 341 -2.93 -17.66 -11.57
C HIS A 341 -1.45 -18.01 -11.77
N SER A 342 -0.54 -17.41 -10.99
CA SER A 342 0.92 -17.47 -11.18
C SER A 342 1.62 -18.54 -10.33
N GLY A 343 0.93 -19.11 -9.32
CA GLY A 343 1.43 -20.28 -8.62
C GLY A 343 1.44 -21.49 -9.57
N PHE A 344 2.62 -22.00 -9.88
CA PHE A 344 2.93 -23.23 -10.66
C PHE A 344 3.27 -23.02 -12.14
N GLY A 345 4.58 -22.88 -12.39
CA GLY A 345 5.28 -23.54 -13.48
C GLY A 345 4.91 -23.12 -14.89
N ASN A 346 5.87 -22.51 -15.58
CA ASN A 346 5.87 -22.34 -17.02
C ASN A 346 6.09 -23.71 -17.73
N THR A 347 5.26 -24.73 -17.43
CA THR A 347 5.28 -25.99 -18.16
C THR A 347 4.40 -25.80 -19.39
N LYS A 348 5.03 -25.45 -20.52
CA LYS A 348 4.39 -25.38 -21.84
C LYS A 348 3.65 -26.68 -22.23
N ASP A 349 3.94 -27.78 -21.55
CA ASP A 349 3.58 -29.12 -22.01
C ASP A 349 2.29 -29.71 -21.41
N GLN A 350 1.59 -29.03 -20.48
CA GLN A 350 0.32 -29.51 -19.91
C GLN A 350 -0.71 -28.38 -19.62
N PRO A 351 -1.32 -27.76 -20.66
CA PRO A 351 -2.30 -26.68 -20.49
C PRO A 351 -3.57 -27.09 -19.73
N GLU A 352 -3.91 -28.38 -19.69
CA GLU A 352 -5.20 -28.87 -19.16
C GLU A 352 -5.19 -29.20 -17.65
N ARG A 353 -4.04 -29.11 -16.97
CA ARG A 353 -3.89 -29.41 -15.53
C ARG A 353 -3.61 -28.19 -14.65
N ARG A 354 -3.98 -26.98 -15.10
CA ARG A 354 -3.97 -25.80 -14.23
C ARG A 354 -5.19 -25.85 -13.32
N PHE A 355 -5.01 -26.40 -12.12
CA PHE A 355 -5.92 -26.10 -11.02
C PHE A 355 -6.03 -24.57 -10.92
N LYS A 356 -7.25 -24.05 -10.87
CA LYS A 356 -7.48 -22.60 -10.75
C LYS A 356 -7.61 -22.29 -9.27
N GLY A 357 -6.70 -21.47 -8.75
CA GLY A 357 -6.87 -20.85 -7.44
C GLY A 357 -8.07 -19.90 -7.46
N PHE A 358 -8.39 -19.32 -6.31
CA PHE A 358 -9.49 -18.36 -6.22
C PHE A 358 -9.23 -17.27 -5.18
N VAL A 359 -9.88 -16.12 -5.37
CA VAL A 359 -9.90 -15.06 -4.37
C VAL A 359 -11.14 -15.25 -3.51
N ALA A 360 -10.96 -15.35 -2.19
CA ALA A 360 -12.02 -15.74 -1.26
C ALA A 360 -13.19 -14.74 -1.24
N SER A 361 -14.38 -15.28 -1.46
CA SER A 361 -15.68 -14.66 -1.29
C SER A 361 -16.07 -14.55 0.20
N LEU A 362 -17.17 -13.87 0.50
CA LEU A 362 -17.64 -13.68 1.85
C LEU A 362 -18.03 -15.00 2.55
N PRO A 363 -18.76 -15.95 1.89
CA PRO A 363 -19.02 -17.27 2.46
C PRO A 363 -17.74 -18.04 2.80
N GLU A 364 -16.72 -17.97 1.94
CA GLU A 364 -15.44 -18.64 2.14
C GLU A 364 -14.67 -18.05 3.33
N LEU A 365 -14.66 -16.72 3.49
CA LEU A 365 -14.07 -16.05 4.66
C LEU A 365 -14.82 -16.35 5.96
N MET A 366 -16.16 -16.38 5.94
CA MET A 366 -16.97 -16.78 7.10
C MET A 366 -16.71 -18.23 7.49
N HIS A 367 -16.63 -19.11 6.51
CA HIS A 367 -16.32 -20.51 6.74
C HIS A 367 -14.90 -20.68 7.33
N ALA A 368 -13.91 -19.92 6.83
CA ALA A 368 -12.56 -19.86 7.42
C ALA A 368 -12.61 -19.51 8.91
N ARG A 369 -13.39 -18.49 9.27
CA ARG A 369 -13.61 -18.05 10.65
C ARG A 369 -14.26 -19.10 11.55
N VAL A 370 -15.21 -19.86 11.03
CA VAL A 370 -15.86 -20.94 11.78
C VAL A 370 -14.84 -22.04 12.14
N HIS A 371 -13.99 -22.39 11.18
CA HIS A 371 -13.15 -23.59 11.24
C HIS A 371 -11.68 -23.36 11.63
N CYS A 372 -11.23 -22.11 11.82
CA CYS A 372 -9.86 -21.86 12.26
C CYS A 372 -9.60 -22.44 13.67
N GLY A 373 -8.54 -23.26 13.80
CA GLY A 373 -8.20 -23.97 15.03
C GLY A 373 -7.73 -23.06 16.18
N GLY A 374 -7.16 -21.89 15.86
CA GLY A 374 -6.60 -20.93 16.84
C GLY A 374 -7.63 -20.05 17.57
N GLY A 375 -8.91 -20.44 17.61
CA GLY A 375 -9.94 -19.62 18.26
C GLY A 375 -10.13 -18.24 17.59
N PHE A 376 -10.44 -17.22 18.39
CA PHE A 376 -10.62 -15.85 17.91
C PHE A 376 -9.30 -15.09 17.72
N ASP A 377 -8.17 -15.65 18.14
CA ASP A 377 -6.84 -15.01 18.04
C ASP A 377 -6.20 -15.24 16.67
N ASN A 378 -6.78 -16.11 15.85
CA ASN A 378 -6.30 -16.35 14.50
C ASN A 378 -6.42 -15.07 13.63
N ALA A 379 -5.44 -14.82 12.74
CA ALA A 379 -5.41 -13.63 11.89
C ALA A 379 -6.69 -13.41 11.09
N VAL A 380 -7.40 -14.47 10.66
CA VAL A 380 -8.70 -14.34 9.99
C VAL A 380 -9.77 -13.64 10.86
N TRP A 381 -9.64 -13.68 12.19
CA TRP A 381 -10.46 -12.94 13.18
C TRP A 381 -9.81 -11.65 13.71
N GLN A 382 -8.53 -11.40 13.47
CA GLN A 382 -7.86 -10.19 13.96
C GLN A 382 -7.79 -9.08 12.91
N LYS A 383 -8.10 -9.41 11.65
CA LYS A 383 -7.98 -8.53 10.51
C LYS A 383 -9.32 -8.34 9.81
N ARG A 384 -9.51 -7.16 9.22
CA ARG A 384 -10.57 -6.87 8.26
C ARG A 384 -10.17 -7.38 6.88
N PHE A 385 -11.03 -8.15 6.23
CA PHE A 385 -10.81 -8.63 4.86
C PHE A 385 -11.83 -8.04 3.90
N THR A 386 -11.38 -7.76 2.69
CA THR A 386 -12.22 -7.55 1.52
C THR A 386 -12.60 -8.91 0.95
N ALA A 387 -13.90 -9.14 0.77
CA ALA A 387 -14.38 -10.33 0.09
C ALA A 387 -14.36 -10.12 -1.42
N ASN A 388 -14.09 -11.18 -2.18
CA ASN A 388 -14.46 -11.25 -3.60
C ASN A 388 -15.98 -11.51 -3.72
N THR A 389 -16.76 -10.63 -3.10
CA THR A 389 -18.22 -10.62 -3.08
C THR A 389 -18.68 -9.19 -3.20
N GLU A 390 -19.67 -8.99 -4.05
CA GLU A 390 -20.33 -7.71 -4.24
C GLU A 390 -21.82 -7.82 -3.96
N GLN A 391 -22.41 -6.67 -3.67
CA GLN A 391 -23.84 -6.51 -3.56
C GLN A 391 -24.29 -5.36 -4.47
N ASP A 392 -25.24 -5.68 -5.33
CA ASP A 392 -25.73 -4.84 -6.40
C ASP A 392 -27.21 -4.52 -6.16
N ILE A 393 -27.58 -3.26 -6.34
CA ILE A 393 -28.99 -2.82 -6.36
C ILE A 393 -29.32 -2.51 -7.81
N VAL A 394 -30.19 -3.31 -8.41
CA VAL A 394 -30.54 -3.24 -9.83
C VAL A 394 -32.04 -3.18 -10.04
N LYS A 395 -32.45 -2.76 -11.25
CA LYS A 395 -33.84 -2.85 -11.69
C LYS A 395 -33.99 -4.02 -12.66
N THR A 396 -35.00 -4.85 -12.43
CA THR A 396 -35.42 -5.89 -13.37
C THR A 396 -36.10 -5.27 -14.60
N PRO A 397 -36.27 -6.02 -15.71
CA PRO A 397 -36.98 -5.52 -16.90
C PRO A 397 -38.40 -5.01 -16.64
N ASP A 398 -39.10 -5.58 -15.64
CA ASP A 398 -40.43 -5.12 -15.20
C ASP A 398 -40.38 -3.95 -14.21
N GLY A 399 -39.21 -3.34 -14.00
CA GLY A 399 -39.02 -2.15 -13.18
C GLY A 399 -38.92 -2.41 -11.67
N LYS A 400 -39.05 -3.66 -11.21
CA LYS A 400 -38.89 -4.01 -9.80
C LYS A 400 -37.43 -3.86 -9.37
N ARG A 401 -37.23 -3.48 -8.12
CA ARG A 401 -35.89 -3.38 -7.54
C ARG A 401 -35.54 -4.68 -6.86
N VAL A 402 -34.33 -5.17 -7.10
CA VAL A 402 -33.78 -6.34 -6.44
C VAL A 402 -32.37 -6.06 -5.96
N VAL A 403 -31.97 -6.78 -4.93
CA VAL A 403 -30.59 -6.87 -4.46
C VAL A 403 -30.01 -8.16 -4.99
N VAL A 404 -28.92 -8.05 -5.75
CA VAL A 404 -28.16 -9.20 -6.24
C VAL A 404 -26.88 -9.30 -5.42
N THR A 405 -26.63 -10.44 -4.78
CA THR A 405 -25.36 -10.71 -4.09
C THR A 405 -24.57 -11.68 -4.93
N VAL A 406 -23.38 -11.29 -5.38
CA VAL A 406 -22.53 -12.15 -6.22
C VAL A 406 -21.30 -12.59 -5.45
N HIS A 407 -21.16 -13.91 -5.28
CA HIS A 407 -19.99 -14.54 -4.67
C HIS A 407 -18.99 -14.97 -5.75
N GLY A 408 -17.69 -14.86 -5.44
CA GLY A 408 -16.62 -15.32 -6.33
C GLY A 408 -16.28 -14.38 -7.49
N GLY A 409 -16.59 -13.08 -7.34
CA GLY A 409 -16.24 -12.01 -8.28
C GLY A 409 -17.30 -11.76 -9.34
N GLY A 410 -17.97 -10.61 -9.25
CA GLY A 410 -18.99 -10.12 -10.19
C GLY A 410 -18.48 -9.00 -11.10
N ILE A 411 -19.25 -7.93 -11.29
CA ILE A 411 -18.90 -6.74 -12.09
C ILE A 411 -17.63 -6.06 -11.57
N LEU A 412 -17.53 -5.88 -10.25
CA LEU A 412 -16.35 -5.36 -9.57
C LEU A 412 -15.30 -6.46 -9.29
N GLY A 413 -15.48 -7.67 -9.85
CA GLY A 413 -14.46 -8.72 -9.88
C GLY A 413 -13.28 -8.42 -10.81
N SER A 414 -13.34 -7.33 -11.60
CA SER A 414 -12.24 -6.83 -12.43
C SER A 414 -11.56 -5.61 -11.78
N PRO A 415 -10.22 -5.65 -11.58
CA PRO A 415 -9.46 -4.48 -11.14
C PRO A 415 -9.67 -3.25 -12.03
N GLU A 416 -9.76 -3.44 -13.35
CA GLU A 416 -9.95 -2.38 -14.33
C GLU A 416 -11.32 -1.71 -14.16
N ARG A 417 -12.35 -2.50 -13.86
CA ARG A 417 -13.69 -1.96 -13.60
C ARG A 417 -13.76 -1.18 -12.29
N ILE A 418 -13.04 -1.63 -11.26
CA ILE A 418 -12.87 -0.89 -9.99
C ILE A 418 -12.15 0.43 -10.26
N GLU A 419 -11.02 0.42 -10.98
CA GLU A 419 -10.29 1.64 -11.34
C GLU A 419 -11.17 2.61 -12.14
N LYS A 420 -11.93 2.09 -13.11
CA LYS A 420 -12.86 2.90 -13.91
C LYS A 420 -13.91 3.57 -13.04
N ALA A 421 -14.45 2.87 -12.04
CA ALA A 421 -15.39 3.45 -11.07
C ALA A 421 -14.76 4.55 -10.20
N PHE A 422 -13.45 4.49 -9.96
CA PHE A 422 -12.73 5.51 -9.20
C PHE A 422 -12.28 6.72 -10.03
N ARG A 423 -11.89 6.50 -11.29
CA ARG A 423 -11.27 7.53 -12.15
C ARG A 423 -12.28 8.50 -12.77
N MET A 424 -13.51 8.04 -13.00
CA MET A 424 -14.55 8.90 -13.58
C MET A 424 -15.12 9.78 -12.46
N ASP A 425 -15.44 11.04 -12.74
CA ASP A 425 -15.82 12.08 -11.76
C ASP A 425 -16.94 11.64 -10.79
N MET A 426 -17.33 12.46 -9.80
CA MET A 426 -18.47 12.18 -8.90
C MET A 426 -19.76 11.68 -9.60
N GLN A 427 -19.88 11.80 -10.93
CA GLN A 427 -20.88 11.20 -11.79
C GLN A 427 -20.81 9.67 -11.96
N SER A 428 -19.67 9.00 -11.73
CA SER A 428 -19.53 7.55 -11.89
C SER A 428 -19.73 6.76 -10.60
N MET A 429 -19.65 7.46 -9.47
CA MET A 429 -20.02 6.96 -8.17
C MET A 429 -21.37 7.53 -7.76
N THR A 430 -22.11 6.79 -6.93
CA THR A 430 -23.22 7.40 -6.20
C THR A 430 -22.66 8.30 -5.09
N GLY A 431 -23.48 9.19 -4.52
CA GLY A 431 -23.07 10.10 -3.42
C GLY A 431 -22.58 9.39 -2.14
N CYS A 432 -22.60 8.06 -2.14
CA CYS A 432 -22.15 7.17 -1.08
C CYS A 432 -21.07 6.18 -1.57
N TYR A 433 -20.34 6.58 -2.61
CA TYR A 433 -19.15 5.92 -3.12
C TYR A 433 -19.37 4.48 -3.63
N ALA A 434 -20.58 4.13 -4.08
CA ALA A 434 -20.81 2.89 -4.83
C ALA A 434 -20.54 3.10 -6.32
N ALA A 435 -20.08 2.08 -7.04
CA ALA A 435 -19.99 2.16 -8.50
C ALA A 435 -21.39 2.25 -9.08
N LYS A 436 -21.64 3.21 -9.97
CA LYS A 436 -22.83 3.14 -10.81
C LYS A 436 -22.70 1.98 -11.81
N LEU A 437 -23.79 1.25 -11.97
CA LEU A 437 -23.93 0.22 -12.98
C LEU A 437 -24.65 0.76 -14.20
N THR A 438 -24.20 0.33 -15.37
CA THR A 438 -24.98 0.52 -16.60
C THR A 438 -26.19 -0.41 -16.60
N GLU A 439 -27.21 -0.07 -17.39
CA GLU A 439 -28.37 -0.94 -17.57
C GLU A 439 -27.99 -2.32 -18.11
N ARG A 440 -27.02 -2.36 -19.03
CA ARG A 440 -26.49 -3.61 -19.57
C ARG A 440 -25.80 -4.45 -18.51
N GLU A 441 -24.93 -3.86 -17.68
CA GLU A 441 -24.28 -4.57 -16.58
C GLU A 441 -25.30 -5.19 -15.63
N ALA A 442 -26.38 -4.46 -15.32
CA ALA A 442 -27.45 -4.96 -14.48
C ALA A 442 -28.24 -6.12 -15.11
N LEU A 443 -28.58 -6.02 -16.41
CA LEU A 443 -29.26 -7.10 -17.14
C LEU A 443 -28.38 -8.35 -17.27
N ASP A 444 -27.10 -8.17 -17.60
CA ASP A 444 -26.12 -9.26 -17.67
C ASP A 444 -26.02 -9.94 -16.29
N LEU A 445 -25.94 -9.18 -15.19
CA LEU A 445 -25.91 -9.71 -13.83
C LEU A 445 -27.14 -10.54 -13.46
N LEU A 446 -28.34 -10.03 -13.77
CA LEU A 446 -29.61 -10.75 -13.55
C LEU A 446 -29.70 -12.04 -14.36
N GLY A 447 -29.09 -12.05 -15.55
CA GLY A 447 -28.93 -13.23 -16.39
C GLY A 447 -27.78 -14.15 -15.97
N GLY A 448 -27.01 -13.80 -14.94
CA GLY A 448 -25.85 -14.59 -14.47
C GLY A 448 -24.62 -14.47 -15.36
N LYS A 449 -24.50 -13.42 -16.16
CA LYS A 449 -23.38 -13.18 -17.06
C LYS A 449 -22.43 -12.13 -16.47
N LEU A 450 -21.15 -12.47 -16.39
CA LEU A 450 -20.12 -11.61 -15.82
C LEU A 450 -19.27 -10.91 -16.90
N PRO A 451 -18.54 -9.83 -16.57
CA PRO A 451 -17.74 -9.08 -17.56
C PRO A 451 -16.64 -9.90 -18.25
N ASP A 452 -16.15 -10.95 -17.59
CA ASP A 452 -15.17 -11.88 -18.15
C ASP A 452 -15.80 -12.91 -19.12
N GLY A 453 -17.11 -12.82 -19.39
CA GLY A 453 -17.87 -13.75 -20.22
C GLY A 453 -18.34 -15.01 -19.48
N THR A 454 -17.98 -15.18 -18.21
CA THR A 454 -18.38 -16.35 -17.42
C THR A 454 -19.88 -16.32 -17.16
N GLN A 455 -20.52 -17.48 -17.34
CA GLN A 455 -21.88 -17.72 -16.91
C GLN A 455 -21.88 -18.34 -15.52
N ILE A 456 -22.61 -17.75 -14.58
CA ILE A 456 -22.78 -18.21 -13.21
C ILE A 456 -24.24 -18.56 -12.93
N PRO A 457 -24.51 -19.51 -12.01
CA PRO A 457 -25.86 -19.82 -11.59
C PRO A 457 -26.45 -18.66 -10.77
N VAL A 458 -27.73 -18.37 -11.04
CA VAL A 458 -28.52 -17.35 -10.35
C VAL A 458 -29.59 -18.04 -9.53
N PHE A 459 -29.60 -17.80 -8.22
CA PHE A 459 -30.57 -18.34 -7.29
C PHE A 459 -31.50 -17.24 -6.82
N THR A 460 -32.81 -17.48 -6.82
CA THR A 460 -33.70 -16.68 -5.97
C THR A 460 -33.48 -17.02 -4.51
N TYR A 461 -33.88 -16.14 -3.59
CA TYR A 461 -33.79 -16.43 -2.16
C TYR A 461 -34.50 -17.74 -1.76
N ASP A 462 -35.64 -18.07 -2.36
CA ASP A 462 -36.33 -19.35 -2.08
C ASP A 462 -35.54 -20.55 -2.59
N MET A 463 -34.90 -20.43 -3.76
CA MET A 463 -34.01 -21.48 -4.27
C MET A 463 -32.79 -21.65 -3.35
N LEU A 464 -32.22 -20.56 -2.83
CA LEU A 464 -31.13 -20.61 -1.85
C LEU A 464 -31.55 -21.41 -0.60
N LEU A 465 -32.73 -21.14 -0.06
CA LEU A 465 -33.24 -21.84 1.13
C LEU A 465 -33.53 -23.33 0.90
N LYS A 466 -33.91 -23.71 -0.32
CA LYS A 466 -34.12 -25.10 -0.71
C LYS A 466 -32.80 -25.83 -0.97
N ASN A 467 -31.93 -25.27 -1.81
CA ASN A 467 -30.72 -25.93 -2.31
C ASN A 467 -29.61 -26.07 -1.25
N THR A 468 -29.48 -25.12 -0.34
CA THR A 468 -28.39 -25.14 0.68
C THR A 468 -28.56 -26.20 1.76
N LYS A 469 -29.68 -26.93 1.77
CA LYS A 469 -29.85 -28.13 2.60
C LYS A 469 -29.19 -29.37 1.99
N GLU A 470 -29.00 -29.37 0.67
CA GLU A 470 -28.66 -30.58 -0.10
C GLU A 470 -27.23 -30.51 -0.66
N ALA A 471 -26.72 -29.32 -0.99
CA ALA A 471 -25.37 -29.15 -1.52
C ALA A 471 -24.77 -27.77 -1.16
N PRO A 472 -23.42 -27.65 -1.06
CA PRO A 472 -22.77 -26.35 -0.97
C PRO A 472 -22.99 -25.56 -2.26
N LEU A 473 -23.10 -24.23 -2.13
CA LEU A 473 -23.22 -23.36 -3.30
C LEU A 473 -21.97 -23.46 -4.20
N PRO A 474 -22.15 -23.31 -5.53
CA PRO A 474 -21.04 -23.09 -6.44
C PRO A 474 -20.19 -21.90 -5.98
N GLN A 475 -18.88 -22.01 -6.18
CA GLN A 475 -17.92 -20.98 -5.79
C GLN A 475 -18.25 -19.59 -6.35
N ARG A 476 -18.71 -19.56 -7.61
CA ARG A 476 -19.25 -18.36 -8.24
C ARG A 476 -20.76 -18.54 -8.40
N CYS A 477 -21.55 -17.67 -7.80
CA CYS A 477 -23.00 -17.66 -7.94
C CYS A 477 -23.58 -16.28 -7.61
N ALA A 478 -24.79 -16.03 -8.10
CA ALA A 478 -25.57 -14.84 -7.77
C ALA A 478 -26.83 -15.24 -6.97
N ILE A 479 -27.19 -14.43 -5.99
CA ILE A 479 -28.40 -14.59 -5.18
C ILE A 479 -29.25 -13.34 -5.35
N VAL A 480 -30.48 -13.50 -5.83
CA VAL A 480 -31.44 -12.42 -6.05
C VAL A 480 -32.43 -12.37 -4.90
N LEU A 481 -32.51 -11.22 -4.24
CA LEU A 481 -33.41 -10.91 -3.14
C LEU A 481 -34.26 -9.70 -3.50
N ASP A 482 -35.55 -9.74 -3.15
CA ASP A 482 -36.42 -8.58 -3.29
C ASP A 482 -35.89 -7.39 -2.47
N TYR A 483 -35.85 -6.19 -3.07
CA TYR A 483 -35.28 -5.01 -2.42
C TYR A 483 -36.06 -4.60 -1.17
N ASP A 484 -37.39 -4.73 -1.17
CA ASP A 484 -38.22 -4.37 -0.02
C ASP A 484 -38.09 -5.35 1.13
N ILE A 485 -37.68 -6.59 0.86
CA ILE A 485 -37.24 -7.54 1.88
C ILE A 485 -35.84 -7.16 2.39
N ALA A 486 -34.88 -6.92 1.49
CA ALA A 486 -33.50 -6.61 1.86
C ALA A 486 -33.37 -5.34 2.69
N LYS A 487 -34.12 -4.28 2.35
CA LYS A 487 -34.10 -2.98 3.04
C LYS A 487 -34.58 -3.03 4.50
N LYS A 488 -35.28 -4.10 4.89
CA LYS A 488 -35.72 -4.34 6.28
C LYS A 488 -34.61 -4.96 7.15
N SER A 489 -33.47 -5.31 6.57
CA SER A 489 -32.32 -5.84 7.31
C SER A 489 -31.88 -4.83 8.39
N PRO A 490 -31.79 -5.25 9.66
CA PRO A 490 -31.48 -4.35 10.76
C PRO A 490 -30.05 -3.80 10.66
N ARG A 491 -29.86 -2.51 10.93
CA ARG A 491 -28.53 -1.87 10.87
C ARG A 491 -27.93 -1.61 12.26
N GLY A 492 -26.62 -1.68 12.38
CA GLY A 492 -25.84 -1.40 13.58
C GLY A 492 -25.37 -2.67 14.26
N HIS A 493 -25.20 -2.63 15.59
CA HIS A 493 -24.90 -3.82 16.37
C HIS A 493 -26.19 -4.59 16.67
N VAL A 494 -26.47 -5.61 15.88
CA VAL A 494 -27.73 -6.36 15.89
C VAL A 494 -27.59 -7.63 16.72
N ARG A 495 -28.61 -7.98 17.52
CA ARG A 495 -28.62 -9.26 18.24
C ARG A 495 -28.59 -10.44 17.27
N LEU A 496 -27.77 -11.45 17.57
CA LEU A 496 -27.57 -12.60 16.68
C LEU A 496 -28.88 -13.33 16.34
N ALA A 497 -29.84 -13.37 17.28
CA ALA A 497 -31.15 -14.00 17.07
C ALA A 497 -31.95 -13.38 15.90
N TYR A 498 -31.79 -12.08 15.65
CA TYR A 498 -32.41 -11.43 14.49
C TYR A 498 -31.68 -11.79 13.19
N LEU A 499 -30.34 -11.77 13.19
CA LEU A 499 -29.54 -12.09 12.00
C LEU A 499 -29.73 -13.54 11.51
N ARG A 500 -30.07 -14.48 12.40
CA ARG A 500 -30.42 -15.87 12.02
C ARG A 500 -31.62 -15.98 11.09
N LYS A 501 -32.48 -14.95 11.10
CA LYS A 501 -33.71 -14.90 10.30
C LYS A 501 -33.66 -13.80 9.24
N ASP A 502 -32.57 -13.03 9.17
CA ASP A 502 -32.45 -11.90 8.25
C ASP A 502 -32.12 -12.39 6.82
N PRO A 503 -33.01 -12.21 5.84
CA PRO A 503 -32.79 -12.72 4.48
C PRO A 503 -31.53 -12.17 3.82
N ASN A 504 -31.21 -10.90 4.07
CA ASN A 504 -30.01 -10.29 3.53
C ASN A 504 -28.74 -10.93 4.11
N PHE A 505 -28.64 -11.05 5.44
CA PHE A 505 -27.50 -11.73 6.08
C PHE A 505 -27.35 -13.20 5.62
N ILE A 506 -28.46 -13.92 5.46
CA ILE A 506 -28.46 -15.31 4.96
C ILE A 506 -27.92 -15.38 3.53
N ALA A 507 -28.32 -14.46 2.66
CA ALA A 507 -27.78 -14.35 1.31
C ALA A 507 -26.28 -14.04 1.34
N LEU A 508 -25.84 -13.07 2.14
CA LEU A 508 -24.43 -12.70 2.29
C LEU A 508 -23.53 -13.85 2.78
N ALA A 509 -24.06 -14.71 3.65
CA ALA A 509 -23.36 -15.87 4.18
C ALA A 509 -23.32 -17.07 3.20
N GLY A 510 -24.02 -16.99 2.06
CA GLY A 510 -24.13 -18.09 1.12
C GLY A 510 -25.08 -19.20 1.58
N GLY A 511 -26.08 -18.88 2.42
CA GLY A 511 -27.13 -19.81 2.83
C GLY A 511 -27.36 -19.90 4.33
N LEU A 512 -28.50 -20.51 4.70
CA LEU A 512 -28.97 -20.57 6.09
C LEU A 512 -28.03 -21.38 7.00
N GLN A 513 -27.47 -22.48 6.49
CA GLN A 513 -26.56 -23.31 7.27
C GLN A 513 -25.24 -22.58 7.56
N ALA A 514 -24.65 -21.94 6.54
CA ALA A 514 -23.44 -21.15 6.68
C ALA A 514 -23.64 -19.95 7.63
N ALA A 515 -24.76 -19.23 7.49
CA ALA A 515 -25.14 -18.14 8.40
C ALA A 515 -25.22 -18.63 9.86
N ASN A 516 -25.90 -19.76 10.10
CA ASN A 516 -26.04 -20.31 11.44
C ASN A 516 -24.72 -20.80 12.03
N ALA A 517 -23.88 -21.47 11.24
CA ALA A 517 -22.56 -21.90 11.67
C ALA A 517 -21.68 -20.71 12.10
N TYR A 518 -21.69 -19.63 11.29
CA TYR A 518 -20.98 -18.40 11.59
C TYR A 518 -21.51 -17.72 12.86
N LEU A 519 -22.83 -17.53 12.98
CA LEU A 519 -23.45 -16.92 14.15
C LEU A 519 -23.27 -17.76 15.43
N ASN A 520 -23.25 -19.10 15.33
CA ASN A 520 -22.91 -20.01 16.43
C ASN A 520 -21.45 -19.85 16.88
N LYS A 521 -20.53 -19.59 15.95
CA LYS A 521 -19.14 -19.28 16.29
C LYS A 521 -19.08 -17.93 17.00
N VAL A 522 -19.66 -16.88 16.41
CA VAL A 522 -19.70 -15.52 16.97
C VAL A 522 -20.35 -15.48 18.36
N SER A 523 -21.41 -16.25 18.60
CA SER A 523 -22.12 -16.28 19.89
C SER A 523 -21.27 -16.73 21.06
N LYS A 524 -20.11 -17.36 20.80
CA LYS A 524 -19.13 -17.71 21.84
C LYS A 524 -18.36 -16.51 22.38
N ARG A 525 -18.36 -15.36 21.68
CA ARG A 525 -17.64 -14.13 22.06
C ARG A 525 -18.57 -12.96 22.38
N GLN A 526 -19.70 -12.85 21.69
CA GLN A 526 -20.58 -11.68 21.79
C GLN A 526 -22.03 -12.03 21.44
N SER A 527 -22.98 -11.26 21.97
CA SER A 527 -24.43 -11.44 21.74
C SER A 527 -24.98 -10.56 20.61
N THR A 528 -24.17 -9.65 20.09
CA THR A 528 -24.48 -8.79 18.95
C THR A 528 -23.39 -8.87 17.89
N LEU A 529 -23.73 -8.51 16.65
CA LEU A 529 -22.80 -8.43 15.52
C LEU A 529 -23.05 -7.14 14.76
N GLY A 530 -22.00 -6.47 14.33
CA GLY A 530 -22.15 -5.36 13.39
C GLY A 530 -22.73 -5.86 12.07
N ASN A 531 -23.90 -5.33 11.70
CA ASN A 531 -24.57 -5.54 10.42
C ASN A 531 -24.86 -4.17 9.81
N PHE A 532 -24.27 -3.86 8.66
CA PHE A 532 -24.36 -2.51 8.10
C PHE A 532 -24.83 -2.54 6.64
N PRO A 533 -26.03 -3.08 6.34
CA PRO A 533 -26.53 -3.09 4.98
C PRO A 533 -26.59 -1.66 4.40
N PRO A 534 -26.31 -1.48 3.09
CA PRO A 534 -26.25 -0.15 2.49
C PRO A 534 -27.58 0.61 2.59
N PHE A 535 -28.71 -0.10 2.59
CA PHE A 535 -30.04 0.43 2.26
C PHE A 535 -30.55 1.62 3.08
N THR A 536 -30.02 1.88 4.28
CA THR A 536 -30.59 2.88 5.20
C THR A 536 -29.84 4.22 5.21
N GLN A 537 -28.73 4.35 4.47
CA GLN A 537 -27.83 5.48 4.65
C GLN A 537 -28.12 6.65 3.70
N TYR A 538 -28.76 6.41 2.56
CA TYR A 538 -29.08 7.41 1.55
C TYR A 538 -30.40 7.07 0.85
N ASP A 539 -31.07 8.07 0.26
CA ASP A 539 -32.21 7.80 -0.60
C ASP A 539 -31.73 7.26 -1.95
N TYR A 540 -31.65 5.93 -2.06
CA TYR A 540 -31.15 5.18 -3.22
C TYR A 540 -32.08 5.22 -4.44
N ASN A 541 -32.84 6.29 -4.62
CA ASN A 541 -33.99 6.30 -5.52
C ASN A 541 -33.67 6.43 -7.01
N VAL A 542 -32.41 6.62 -7.42
CA VAL A 542 -32.12 7.04 -8.81
C VAL A 542 -31.21 6.11 -9.62
N ALA A 543 -30.20 5.45 -9.02
CA ALA A 543 -29.17 4.73 -9.81
C ALA A 543 -29.01 3.27 -9.40
N GLN A 544 -28.71 2.43 -10.41
CA GLN A 544 -28.24 1.06 -10.20
C GLN A 544 -26.80 1.14 -9.68
N GLU A 545 -26.48 0.41 -8.62
CA GLU A 545 -25.18 0.53 -7.96
C GLU A 545 -24.61 -0.80 -7.49
N SER A 546 -23.27 -0.86 -7.40
CA SER A 546 -22.51 -2.03 -6.97
C SER A 546 -21.49 -1.66 -5.89
N ARG A 547 -21.29 -2.58 -4.93
CA ARG A 547 -20.38 -2.40 -3.80
C ARG A 547 -19.65 -3.69 -3.47
N VAL A 548 -18.36 -3.60 -3.19
CA VAL A 548 -17.58 -4.72 -2.65
C VAL A 548 -17.82 -4.84 -1.14
N LEU A 549 -17.90 -6.08 -0.64
CA LEU A 549 -18.18 -6.38 0.76
C LEU A 549 -16.91 -6.62 1.57
N PHE A 550 -17.02 -6.40 2.89
CA PHE A 550 -15.93 -6.60 3.84
C PHE A 550 -16.39 -7.40 5.05
N LEU A 551 -15.44 -8.13 5.63
CA LEU A 551 -15.60 -8.88 6.85
C LEU A 551 -14.61 -8.33 7.88
N ASP A 552 -15.10 -7.62 8.89
CA ASP A 552 -14.28 -6.86 9.84
C ASP A 552 -13.66 -7.74 10.93
N ALA A 553 -12.59 -7.29 11.59
CA ALA A 553 -11.83 -8.07 12.58
C ALA A 553 -12.75 -8.67 13.65
N ASN A 554 -13.64 -7.89 14.25
CA ASN A 554 -14.53 -8.36 15.33
C ASN A 554 -15.65 -9.34 14.89
N GLY A 555 -15.66 -9.84 13.66
CA GLY A 555 -16.75 -10.66 13.15
C GLY A 555 -17.79 -9.88 12.35
N SER A 556 -17.82 -8.55 12.46
CA SER A 556 -18.88 -7.75 11.87
C SER A 556 -18.89 -7.90 10.37
N VAL A 557 -20.09 -8.14 9.84
CA VAL A 557 -20.33 -8.09 8.41
C VAL A 557 -20.65 -6.64 8.12
N LEU A 558 -19.60 -5.89 7.79
CA LEU A 558 -19.77 -4.52 7.37
C LEU A 558 -20.31 -4.56 5.94
N GLY A 559 -21.60 -4.27 5.80
CA GLY A 559 -22.11 -3.91 4.49
C GLY A 559 -21.40 -2.65 4.02
N SER A 560 -20.55 -2.84 3.02
CA SER A 560 -20.45 -1.94 1.88
C SER A 560 -20.15 -0.45 2.18
N ASN A 561 -19.03 -0.17 2.86
CA ASN A 561 -18.44 1.19 2.89
C ASN A 561 -17.81 1.52 1.53
N GLY A 562 -18.65 1.70 0.50
CA GLY A 562 -18.28 2.10 -0.86
C GLY A 562 -17.10 1.34 -1.47
N ILE A 563 -16.56 1.85 -2.57
CA ILE A 563 -15.32 1.35 -3.17
C ILE A 563 -14.08 1.98 -2.48
N VAL A 564 -14.28 3.02 -1.68
CA VAL A 564 -13.26 3.94 -1.10
C VAL A 564 -12.29 3.39 -0.05
N ASN A 565 -12.13 2.07 0.08
CA ASN A 565 -11.22 1.49 1.07
C ASN A 565 -10.04 0.73 0.44
N MET A 566 -8.96 0.62 1.21
CA MET A 566 -7.84 -0.29 0.92
C MET A 566 -8.36 -1.73 0.75
N GLY A 567 -7.72 -2.50 -0.14
CA GLY A 567 -8.11 -3.89 -0.39
C GLY A 567 -7.26 -4.85 0.44
N ARG A 568 -7.90 -5.78 1.16
CA ARG A 568 -7.23 -6.92 1.82
C ARG A 568 -7.93 -8.21 1.43
N TYR A 569 -7.51 -8.83 0.33
CA TYR A 569 -8.09 -10.07 -0.15
C TYR A 569 -7.36 -11.29 0.42
N VAL A 570 -7.99 -12.46 0.33
CA VAL A 570 -7.32 -13.75 0.56
C VAL A 570 -7.29 -14.50 -0.77
N ALA A 571 -6.09 -14.76 -1.28
CA ALA A 571 -5.86 -15.56 -2.48
C ALA A 571 -5.55 -17.00 -2.06
N VAL A 572 -6.26 -17.97 -2.60
CA VAL A 572 -6.04 -19.40 -2.35
C VAL A 572 -5.43 -20.01 -3.60
N ALA A 573 -4.18 -20.42 -3.50
CA ALA A 573 -3.46 -21.05 -4.60
C ALA A 573 -3.93 -22.50 -4.84
N PRO A 574 -3.73 -23.05 -6.04
CA PRO A 574 -4.49 -24.19 -6.54
C PRO A 574 -4.21 -25.58 -5.95
N ALA A 575 -3.39 -25.71 -4.92
CA ALA A 575 -3.22 -27.00 -4.28
C ALA A 575 -4.54 -27.41 -3.60
N ASN A 576 -5.40 -28.19 -4.27
CA ASN A 576 -6.66 -28.78 -3.79
C ASN A 576 -7.71 -27.83 -3.16
N ALA A 577 -8.33 -27.00 -4.01
CA ALA A 577 -9.34 -25.99 -3.65
C ALA A 577 -10.63 -26.49 -2.95
N ALA A 578 -10.97 -27.79 -2.95
CA ALA A 578 -12.22 -28.28 -2.35
C ALA A 578 -12.16 -28.51 -0.82
N GLY A 579 -10.97 -28.48 -0.20
CA GLY A 579 -10.76 -28.67 1.25
C GLY A 579 -9.94 -27.57 1.95
N ALA A 580 -9.47 -26.57 1.20
CA ALA A 580 -8.32 -25.72 1.50
C ALA A 580 -8.46 -24.78 2.71
N ILE A 581 -9.60 -24.09 2.82
CA ILE A 581 -9.80 -23.07 3.86
C ILE A 581 -9.88 -23.68 5.27
N ARG A 582 -10.23 -24.97 5.40
CA ARG A 582 -10.45 -25.62 6.71
C ARG A 582 -9.16 -25.79 7.52
N LYS A 583 -7.98 -25.70 6.88
CA LYS A 583 -6.68 -26.00 7.51
C LYS A 583 -5.64 -24.88 7.34
N ALA A 584 -6.01 -23.74 6.78
CA ALA A 584 -5.09 -22.63 6.57
C ALA A 584 -4.65 -22.03 7.92
N SER A 585 -3.35 -22.09 8.19
CA SER A 585 -2.69 -21.28 9.21
C SER A 585 -2.22 -19.99 8.56
N PHE A 586 -2.80 -18.86 8.96
CA PHE A 586 -2.30 -17.55 8.58
C PHE A 586 -1.15 -17.20 9.53
N ALA A 587 0.04 -17.00 8.99
CA ALA A 587 1.21 -16.53 9.75
C ALA A 587 1.13 -15.02 10.02
#